data_AF-A0A957HQI2-F1
#
_entry.id   AF-A0A957HQI2-F1
#
_cell.length_a   1.000
_cell.length_b   1.000
_cell.length_c   1.000
_cell.angle_alpha   90.00
_cell.angle_beta   90.00
_cell.angle_gamma   90.00
#
_symmetry.space_group_name_H-M   'P 1'
#
loop_
_entity.id
_entity.type
_entity.pdbx_description
1 polymer ?
#
loop_
_entity_poly.entity_id
_entity_poly.type
_entity_poly.pdbx_seq_one_letter_code
_entity_poly.pdbx_strand_id
1 'polypeptide(L)'
;MFIVIVKLLIVVIFLALFLRKPSVINGIGLITVTTAVLLDTFLGTFNRDDMLATLGFFFYLIGGILVGGMAVWIWGVLRPFLPAATTNIPISTFQPVAKPVPVPANASPPATSNTAFDRNMLYNEIRNRLGRDDLFDLLFDLSIQENEVMSLQQDMDELIINLMDTAEQRGQTGALALAVERILTPPPPENLPRLEKIDASSPPTILRHYLLAHHRLGDIQGMATRLNVDWEQLDGYNKKSLVRNLLLHLARRNMTDRLIDLLHEGTAVSDTSPT
;
A
#
# COMPACT_ATOMS: atom_id res chain seq x y z
N MET A 1 46.91 2.34 7.47
CA MET A 1 46.30 3.54 6.83
C MET A 1 45.46 3.18 5.62
N PHE A 2 46.01 2.47 4.61
CA PHE A 2 45.27 2.06 3.40
C PHE A 2 43.97 1.26 3.67
N ILE A 3 44.02 0.27 4.57
CA ILE A 3 42.85 -0.57 4.93
C ILE A 3 41.70 0.26 5.52
N VAL A 4 42.02 1.28 6.32
CA VAL A 4 41.01 2.17 6.93
C VAL A 4 40.32 3.03 5.87
N ILE A 5 41.09 3.51 4.87
CA ILE A 5 40.55 4.29 3.75
C ILE A 5 39.57 3.44 2.93
N VAL A 6 39.92 2.18 2.65
CA VAL A 6 39.05 1.25 1.91
C VAL A 6 37.74 0.99 2.67
N LYS A 7 37.81 0.75 3.99
CA LYS A 7 36.63 0.56 4.85
C LYS A 7 35.69 1.77 4.82
N LEU A 8 36.25 2.97 4.95
CA LEU A 8 35.48 4.21 4.93
C LEU A 8 34.84 4.44 3.56
N LEU A 9 35.56 4.15 2.48
CA LEU A 9 35.06 4.24 1.12
C LEU A 9 33.88 3.29 0.87
N ILE A 10 33.92 2.07 1.42
CA ILE A 10 32.79 1.12 1.36
C ILE A 10 31.55 1.70 2.04
N VAL A 11 31.69 2.27 3.24
CA VAL A 11 30.56 2.91 3.95
C VAL A 11 30.01 4.09 3.15
N VAL A 12 30.87 4.92 2.56
CA VAL A 12 30.47 6.07 1.73
C VAL A 12 29.70 5.63 0.49
N ILE A 13 30.10 4.52 -0.16
CA ILE A 13 29.37 3.96 -1.31
C ILE A 13 27.95 3.56 -0.89
N PHE A 14 27.81 2.84 0.24
CA PHE A 14 26.49 2.42 0.73
C PHE A 14 25.63 3.62 1.15
N LEU A 15 26.24 4.65 1.73
CA LEU A 15 25.57 5.89 2.07
C LEU A 15 25.07 6.62 0.81
N ALA A 16 25.88 6.68 -0.24
CA ALA A 16 25.51 7.26 -1.52
C ALA A 16 24.39 6.46 -2.21
N LEU A 17 24.43 5.12 -2.14
CA LEU A 17 23.35 4.26 -2.64
C LEU A 17 22.04 4.50 -1.90
N PHE A 18 22.09 4.68 -0.57
CA PHE A 18 20.93 5.02 0.23
C PHE A 18 20.37 6.41 -0.11
N LEU A 19 21.22 7.42 -0.23
CA LEU A 19 20.83 8.79 -0.62
C LEU A 19 20.20 8.85 -2.01
N ARG A 20 20.68 8.02 -2.95
CA ARG A 20 20.16 7.98 -4.32
C ARG A 20 18.80 7.30 -4.42
N LYS A 21 18.53 6.30 -3.57
CA LYS A 21 17.25 5.57 -3.51
C LYS A 21 16.93 5.24 -2.04
N PRO A 22 16.30 6.15 -1.29
CA PRO A 22 15.97 5.90 0.11
C PRO A 22 14.88 4.81 0.17
N SER A 23 15.27 3.64 0.65
CA SER A 23 14.38 2.51 0.86
C SER A 23 14.80 1.76 2.13
N VAL A 24 13.85 1.07 2.77
CA VAL A 24 14.11 0.29 3.99
C VAL A 24 15.20 -0.76 3.74
N ILE A 25 15.19 -1.40 2.57
CA ILE A 25 16.19 -2.39 2.17
C ILE A 25 17.59 -1.76 2.11
N ASN A 26 17.75 -0.60 1.47
CA ASN A 26 19.04 0.08 1.41
C ASN A 26 19.50 0.58 2.79
N GLY A 27 18.55 0.94 3.66
CA GLY A 27 18.82 1.30 5.05
C GLY A 27 19.38 0.12 5.86
N ILE A 28 18.78 -1.07 5.73
CA ILE A 28 19.27 -2.30 6.37
C ILE A 28 20.69 -2.63 5.87
N GLY A 29 20.95 -2.50 4.57
CA GLY A 29 22.28 -2.68 3.99
C GLY A 29 23.32 -1.71 4.57
N LEU A 30 22.97 -0.42 4.66
CA LEU A 30 23.84 0.61 5.24
C LEU A 30 24.16 0.34 6.70
N ILE A 31 23.16 0.01 7.53
CA ILE A 31 23.35 -0.31 8.95
C ILE A 31 24.24 -1.55 9.10
N THR A 32 23.99 -2.60 8.32
CA THR A 32 24.76 -3.84 8.37
C THR A 32 26.22 -3.61 8.01
N VAL A 33 26.50 -2.90 6.92
CA VAL A 33 27.87 -2.59 6.48
C VAL A 33 28.59 -1.67 7.46
N THR A 34 27.91 -0.64 7.98
CA THR A 34 28.50 0.28 8.95
C THR A 34 28.85 -0.46 10.25
N THR A 35 27.96 -1.33 10.72
CA THR A 35 28.19 -2.16 11.90
C THR A 35 29.31 -3.17 11.66
N ALA A 36 29.39 -3.79 10.48
CA ALA A 36 30.48 -4.69 10.10
C ALA A 36 31.85 -4.00 10.18
N VAL A 37 31.94 -2.80 9.60
CA VAL A 37 33.17 -2.02 9.54
C VAL A 37 33.61 -1.53 10.92
N LEU A 38 32.65 -1.09 11.74
CA LEU A 38 32.91 -0.72 13.14
C LEU A 38 33.38 -1.93 13.96
N LEU A 39 32.71 -3.07 13.83
CA LEU A 39 33.06 -4.29 14.55
C LEU A 39 34.45 -4.81 14.13
N ASP A 40 34.76 -4.82 12.85
CA ASP A 40 36.07 -5.24 12.34
C ASP A 40 37.19 -4.28 12.78
N THR A 41 36.89 -2.99 12.90
CA THR A 41 37.85 -2.00 13.44
C THR A 41 38.03 -2.16 14.95
N PHE A 42 36.95 -2.44 15.67
CA PHE A 42 36.97 -2.73 17.10
C PHE A 42 37.77 -4.00 17.39
N LEU A 43 37.55 -5.08 16.65
CA LEU A 43 38.26 -6.35 16.80
C LEU A 43 39.72 -6.30 16.36
N GLY A 44 40.03 -5.44 15.39
CA GLY A 44 41.42 -5.15 15.03
C GLY A 44 42.17 -4.35 16.11
N THR A 45 41.45 -3.62 16.97
CA THR A 45 42.02 -2.81 18.06
C THR A 45 42.11 -3.60 19.36
N PHE A 46 41.04 -4.33 19.68
CA PHE A 46 40.92 -5.20 20.84
C PHE A 46 40.88 -6.63 20.31
N ASN A 47 42.04 -7.29 20.39
CA ASN A 47 42.28 -8.64 19.89
C ASN A 47 41.05 -9.56 19.99
N ARG A 48 40.71 -10.25 18.90
CA ARG A 48 39.48 -11.03 18.76
C ARG A 48 39.31 -12.07 19.84
N ASP A 49 40.38 -12.74 20.24
CA ASP A 49 40.34 -13.80 21.25
C ASP A 49 40.01 -13.25 22.65
N ASP A 50 40.54 -12.07 22.97
CA ASP A 50 40.25 -11.36 24.23
C ASP A 50 38.79 -10.88 24.26
N MET A 51 38.29 -10.37 23.13
CA MET A 51 36.89 -9.96 22.99
C MET A 51 35.93 -11.15 23.02
N LEU A 52 36.29 -12.29 22.46
CA LEU A 52 35.49 -13.51 22.53
C LEU A 52 35.46 -14.05 23.96
N ALA A 53 36.57 -14.01 24.68
CA ALA A 53 36.62 -14.37 26.10
C ALA A 53 35.77 -13.43 26.98
N THR A 54 35.73 -12.15 26.64
CA THR A 54 34.99 -11.12 27.41
C THR A 54 33.49 -11.13 27.11
N LEU A 55 33.11 -11.20 25.83
CA LEU A 55 31.70 -11.11 25.38
C LEU A 55 31.01 -12.48 25.31
N GLY A 56 31.76 -13.58 25.19
CA GLY A 56 31.25 -14.94 25.15
C GLY A 56 30.12 -15.11 24.12
N PHE A 57 28.95 -15.52 24.58
CA PHE A 57 27.75 -15.71 23.75
C PHE A 57 27.35 -14.47 22.93
N PHE A 58 27.49 -13.27 23.49
CA PHE A 58 27.09 -12.03 22.81
C PHE A 58 27.91 -11.76 21.55
N PHE A 59 29.14 -12.25 21.50
CA PHE A 59 29.99 -12.18 20.30
C PHE A 59 29.32 -12.89 19.12
N TYR A 60 28.77 -14.09 19.37
CA TYR A 60 28.06 -14.88 18.36
C TYR A 60 26.69 -14.29 18.04
N LEU A 61 26.00 -13.70 19.02
CA LEU A 61 24.72 -13.03 18.80
C LEU A 61 24.86 -11.84 17.83
N ILE A 62 25.87 -10.99 18.05
CA ILE A 62 26.17 -9.84 17.17
C ILE A 62 26.53 -10.33 15.78
N GLY A 63 27.38 -11.36 15.67
CA GLY A 63 27.71 -11.97 14.38
C GLY A 63 26.47 -12.53 13.66
N GLY A 64 25.57 -13.19 14.39
CA GLY A 64 24.32 -13.73 13.86
C GLY A 64 23.37 -12.65 13.34
N ILE A 65 23.21 -11.54 14.08
CA ILE A 65 22.43 -10.38 13.64
C ILE A 65 23.03 -9.78 12.35
N LEU A 66 24.36 -9.71 12.27
CA LEU A 66 25.06 -9.19 11.09
C LEU A 66 24.85 -10.08 9.85
N VAL A 67 24.96 -11.39 10.02
CA VAL A 67 24.70 -12.36 8.94
C VAL A 67 23.22 -12.32 8.54
N GLY A 68 22.30 -12.24 9.50
CA GLY A 68 20.86 -12.10 9.24
C GLY A 68 20.53 -10.82 8.48
N GLY A 69 21.06 -9.68 8.92
CA GLY A 69 20.90 -8.39 8.24
C GLY A 69 21.46 -8.42 6.81
N MET A 70 22.61 -9.08 6.60
CA MET A 70 23.19 -9.27 5.28
C MET A 70 22.31 -10.15 4.39
N ALA A 71 21.76 -11.25 4.91
CA ALA A 71 20.87 -12.14 4.17
C ALA A 71 19.57 -11.43 3.77
N VAL A 72 18.95 -10.68 4.68
CA VAL A 72 17.75 -9.87 4.40
C VAL A 72 18.04 -8.81 3.36
N TRP A 73 19.18 -8.12 3.46
CA TRP A 73 19.58 -7.13 2.47
C TRP A 73 19.82 -7.74 1.08
N ILE A 74 20.60 -8.82 0.99
CA ILE A 74 20.86 -9.54 -0.26
C ILE A 74 19.55 -10.02 -0.89
N TRP A 75 18.66 -10.60 -0.08
CA TRP A 75 17.34 -11.03 -0.53
C TRP A 75 16.52 -9.87 -1.07
N GLY A 76 16.49 -8.73 -0.37
CA GLY A 76 15.81 -7.52 -0.81
C GLY A 76 16.34 -6.95 -2.12
N VAL A 77 17.67 -7.03 -2.34
CA VAL A 77 18.32 -6.57 -3.58
C VAL A 77 18.13 -7.56 -4.73
N LEU A 78 18.14 -8.88 -4.48
CA LEU A 78 17.97 -9.92 -5.52
C LEU A 78 16.50 -10.14 -5.90
N ARG A 79 15.54 -9.84 -5.01
CA ARG A 79 14.10 -10.01 -5.25
C ARG A 79 13.60 -9.49 -6.61
N PRO A 80 13.97 -8.29 -7.08
CA PRO A 80 13.52 -7.79 -8.39
C PRO A 80 14.12 -8.54 -9.60
N PHE A 81 15.18 -9.34 -9.40
CA PHE A 81 15.84 -10.11 -10.46
C PHE A 81 15.44 -11.59 -10.47
N LEU A 82 14.79 -12.06 -9.40
CA LEU A 82 14.22 -13.40 -9.39
C LEU A 82 13.00 -13.37 -10.33
N PRO A 83 12.89 -14.32 -11.28
CA PRO A 83 11.66 -14.49 -12.03
C PRO A 83 10.58 -14.70 -10.98
N ALA A 84 9.59 -13.80 -10.93
CA ALA A 84 8.41 -14.01 -10.12
C ALA A 84 7.95 -15.43 -10.45
N ALA A 85 7.99 -16.33 -9.46
CA ALA A 85 7.48 -17.67 -9.63
C ALA A 85 6.07 -17.47 -10.16
N THR A 86 5.92 -17.73 -11.45
CA THR A 86 4.67 -17.60 -12.18
C THR A 86 3.88 -18.75 -11.62
N THR A 87 3.29 -18.52 -10.45
CA THR A 87 2.15 -19.28 -10.02
C THR A 87 1.15 -18.93 -11.10
N ASN A 88 1.11 -19.77 -12.14
CA ASN A 88 0.04 -19.84 -13.11
C ASN A 88 -1.21 -20.24 -12.31
N ILE A 89 -1.68 -19.31 -11.48
CA ILE A 89 -3.06 -19.27 -11.08
C ILE A 89 -3.76 -19.05 -12.40
N PRO A 90 -4.64 -19.97 -12.86
CA PRO A 90 -5.39 -19.73 -14.06
C PRO A 90 -6.07 -18.38 -13.89
N ILE A 91 -5.69 -17.43 -14.73
CA ILE A 91 -6.47 -16.22 -14.96
C ILE A 91 -7.81 -16.79 -15.40
N SER A 92 -8.79 -16.80 -14.48
CA SER A 92 -10.17 -16.91 -14.89
C SER A 92 -10.35 -15.76 -15.86
N THR A 93 -10.50 -16.12 -17.12
CA THR A 93 -10.96 -15.22 -18.16
C THR A 93 -12.29 -14.71 -17.64
N PHE A 94 -12.27 -13.50 -17.07
CA PHE A 94 -13.48 -12.76 -16.83
C PHE A 94 -14.21 -12.76 -18.17
N GLN A 95 -15.40 -13.38 -18.21
CA GLN A 95 -16.29 -13.16 -19.33
C GLN A 95 -16.52 -11.64 -19.37
N PRO A 96 -16.21 -10.97 -20.49
CA PRO A 96 -16.62 -9.59 -20.65
C PRO A 96 -18.14 -9.55 -20.52
N VAL A 97 -18.63 -8.78 -19.55
CA VAL A 97 -20.05 -8.43 -19.46
C VAL A 97 -20.47 -7.93 -20.84
N ALA A 98 -21.50 -8.57 -21.38
CA ALA A 98 -22.24 -8.35 -22.62
C ALA A 98 -21.70 -7.28 -23.61
N LYS A 99 -21.47 -7.72 -24.85
CA LYS A 99 -21.25 -6.89 -26.05
C LYS A 99 -22.07 -5.59 -26.01
N PRO A 100 -21.49 -4.43 -26.34
CA PRO A 100 -22.28 -3.26 -26.68
C PRO A 100 -23.13 -3.59 -27.91
N VAL A 101 -24.42 -3.30 -27.82
CA VAL A 101 -25.33 -3.25 -28.98
C VAL A 101 -24.71 -2.32 -30.01
N PRO A 102 -24.63 -2.69 -31.31
CA PRO A 102 -24.12 -1.79 -32.32
C PRO A 102 -25.13 -0.65 -32.51
N VAL A 103 -24.77 0.54 -32.06
CA VAL A 103 -25.48 1.77 -32.39
C VAL A 103 -25.18 2.06 -33.88
N PRO A 104 -26.21 2.23 -34.74
CA PRO A 104 -26.00 2.51 -36.16
C PRO A 104 -25.22 3.82 -36.36
N ALA A 105 -24.30 3.80 -37.32
CA ALA A 105 -23.30 4.83 -37.63
C ALA A 105 -23.85 6.16 -38.20
N ASN A 106 -25.09 6.54 -37.86
CA ASN A 106 -25.69 7.82 -38.23
C ASN A 106 -26.57 8.32 -37.07
N ALA A 107 -25.95 8.74 -35.97
CA ALA A 107 -26.59 9.57 -34.97
C ALA A 107 -25.66 10.73 -34.65
N SER A 108 -26.07 11.93 -35.05
CA SER A 108 -25.48 13.18 -34.59
C SER A 108 -25.35 13.17 -33.05
N PRO A 109 -24.31 13.79 -32.47
CA PRO A 109 -24.13 13.81 -31.02
C PRO A 109 -25.41 14.30 -30.36
N PRO A 110 -26.03 13.50 -29.46
CA PRO A 110 -27.24 13.93 -28.80
C PRO A 110 -26.93 15.16 -27.94
N ALA A 111 -27.77 16.16 -28.11
CA ALA A 111 -27.71 17.44 -27.44
C ALA A 111 -27.56 17.26 -25.92
N THR A 112 -26.54 17.95 -25.40
CA THR A 112 -26.38 18.46 -24.03
C THR A 112 -27.60 18.25 -23.13
N SER A 113 -27.59 17.20 -22.32
CA SER A 113 -28.38 17.15 -21.09
C SER A 113 -27.67 18.01 -20.04
N ASN A 114 -28.34 19.08 -19.59
CA ASN A 114 -27.90 20.06 -18.57
C ASN A 114 -27.75 19.45 -17.15
N THR A 115 -26.86 18.46 -17.01
CA THR A 115 -26.20 18.09 -15.75
C THR A 115 -24.68 18.16 -16.00
N ALA A 116 -24.24 19.29 -16.56
CA ALA A 116 -22.84 19.53 -16.86
C ALA A 116 -22.08 19.64 -15.54
N PHE A 117 -21.57 18.51 -15.05
CA PHE A 117 -20.54 18.47 -14.02
C PHE A 117 -19.41 19.38 -14.48
N ASP A 118 -19.19 20.48 -13.76
CA ASP A 118 -18.16 21.44 -14.14
C ASP A 118 -16.79 20.81 -13.83
N ARG A 119 -16.18 20.27 -14.88
CA ARG A 119 -14.86 19.64 -14.85
C ARG A 119 -13.81 20.57 -14.23
N ASN A 120 -13.92 21.88 -14.47
CA ASN A 120 -12.97 22.85 -13.91
C ASN A 120 -13.22 23.06 -12.40
N MET A 121 -14.49 23.08 -11.98
CA MET A 121 -14.85 23.14 -10.56
C MET A 121 -14.35 21.91 -9.81
N LEU A 122 -14.59 20.70 -10.34
CA LEU A 122 -14.15 19.45 -9.72
C LEU A 122 -12.63 19.36 -9.65
N TYR A 123 -11.93 19.76 -10.71
CA TYR A 123 -10.47 19.85 -10.72
C TYR A 123 -9.95 20.77 -9.61
N ASN A 124 -10.53 21.97 -9.48
CA ASN A 124 -10.12 22.93 -8.45
C ASN A 124 -10.44 22.41 -7.04
N GLU A 125 -11.56 21.73 -6.84
CA GLU A 125 -11.93 21.14 -5.55
C GLU A 125 -10.93 20.04 -5.15
N ILE A 126 -10.58 19.15 -6.10
CA ILE A 126 -9.59 18.09 -5.88
C ILE A 126 -8.22 18.69 -5.59
N ARG A 127 -7.75 19.62 -6.43
CA ARG A 127 -6.43 20.25 -6.31
C ARG A 127 -6.26 20.98 -4.97
N ASN A 128 -7.29 21.69 -4.51
CA ASN A 128 -7.18 22.57 -3.35
C ASN A 128 -7.47 21.87 -2.02
N ARG A 129 -8.25 20.77 -2.03
CA ARG A 129 -8.72 20.12 -0.80
C ARG A 129 -8.28 18.68 -0.60
N LEU A 130 -7.95 17.96 -1.67
CA LEU A 130 -7.50 16.57 -1.58
C LEU A 130 -5.98 16.49 -1.63
N GLY A 131 -5.42 15.67 -0.73
CA GLY A 131 -4.02 15.31 -0.77
C GLY A 131 -3.76 14.15 -1.74
N ARG A 132 -2.49 13.84 -1.96
CA ARG A 132 -2.06 12.68 -2.77
C ARG A 132 -2.67 11.37 -2.26
N ASP A 133 -2.79 11.24 -0.94
CA ASP A 133 -3.37 10.06 -0.29
C ASP A 133 -4.86 9.86 -0.62
N ASP A 134 -5.60 10.96 -0.78
CA ASP A 134 -7.02 10.92 -1.10
C ASP A 134 -7.26 10.64 -2.59
N LEU A 135 -6.30 10.98 -3.47
CA LEU A 135 -6.33 10.56 -4.88
C LEU A 135 -6.23 9.03 -5.04
N PHE A 136 -5.43 8.37 -4.20
CA PHE A 136 -5.41 6.90 -4.15
C PHE A 136 -6.76 6.35 -3.70
N ASP A 137 -7.43 7.02 -2.76
CA ASP A 137 -8.77 6.63 -2.33
C ASP A 137 -9.81 6.81 -3.44
N LEU A 138 -9.69 7.85 -4.28
CA LEU A 138 -10.53 8.04 -5.46
C LEU A 138 -10.30 6.98 -6.52
N LEU A 139 -9.04 6.69 -6.86
CA LEU A 139 -8.69 5.61 -7.80
C LEU A 139 -9.27 4.28 -7.32
N PHE A 140 -9.19 4.05 -6.01
CA PHE A 140 -9.73 2.86 -5.39
C PHE A 140 -11.26 2.81 -5.44
N ASP A 141 -11.96 3.90 -5.12
CA ASP A 141 -13.43 3.96 -5.19
C ASP A 141 -13.95 3.77 -6.62
N LEU A 142 -13.19 4.25 -7.60
CA LEU A 142 -13.52 4.16 -9.02
C LEU A 142 -13.09 2.84 -9.68
N SER A 143 -12.41 1.95 -8.93
CA SER A 143 -11.82 0.73 -9.47
C SER A 143 -10.91 1.01 -10.69
N ILE A 144 -10.23 2.16 -10.68
CA ILE A 144 -9.23 2.55 -11.67
C ILE A 144 -7.88 2.01 -11.20
N GLN A 145 -7.15 1.36 -12.10
CA GLN A 145 -5.86 0.78 -11.72
C GLN A 145 -4.81 1.89 -11.64
N GLU A 146 -3.91 1.82 -10.65
CA GLU A 146 -2.89 2.84 -10.45
C GLU A 146 -1.98 3.04 -11.68
N ASN A 147 -1.67 1.97 -12.42
CA ASN A 147 -0.88 2.02 -13.66
C ASN A 147 -1.59 2.72 -14.84
N GLU A 148 -2.92 2.86 -14.81
CA GLU A 148 -3.68 3.57 -15.84
C GLU A 148 -3.55 5.08 -15.69
N VAL A 149 -3.27 5.55 -14.46
CA VAL A 149 -3.24 6.98 -14.11
C VAL A 149 -1.84 7.45 -13.74
N MET A 150 -1.02 6.59 -13.12
CA MET A 150 0.31 6.95 -12.58
C MET A 150 1.44 6.56 -13.52
N SER A 151 2.25 7.55 -13.88
CA SER A 151 3.62 7.35 -14.37
C SER A 151 4.64 7.56 -13.23
N LEU A 152 5.82 6.93 -13.34
CA LEU A 152 6.84 6.81 -12.29
C LEU A 152 7.38 8.13 -11.70
N GLN A 153 6.98 9.30 -12.24
CA GLN A 153 7.54 10.60 -11.87
C GLN A 153 6.56 11.76 -12.07
N GLN A 154 5.30 11.55 -11.74
CA GLN A 154 4.21 12.47 -12.10
C GLN A 154 3.91 13.53 -11.04
N ASP A 155 3.65 14.76 -11.50
CA ASP A 155 3.18 15.87 -10.67
C ASP A 155 1.71 15.68 -10.25
N MET A 156 1.31 16.25 -9.11
CA MET A 156 -0.03 16.08 -8.54
C MET A 156 -1.12 16.57 -9.50
N ASP A 157 -0.87 17.67 -10.20
CA ASP A 157 -1.81 18.24 -11.17
C ASP A 157 -2.07 17.27 -12.34
N GLU A 158 -1.02 16.60 -12.82
CA GLU A 158 -1.10 15.68 -13.95
C GLU A 158 -1.79 14.36 -13.54
N LEU A 159 -1.60 13.92 -12.29
CA LEU A 159 -2.36 12.79 -11.72
C LEU A 159 -3.87 13.08 -11.65
N ILE A 160 -4.25 14.28 -11.24
CA ILE A 160 -5.66 14.70 -11.17
C ILE A 160 -6.26 14.72 -12.57
N ILE A 161 -5.56 15.30 -13.55
CA ILE A 161 -6.02 15.35 -14.95
C ILE A 161 -6.21 13.94 -15.49
N ASN A 162 -5.21 13.05 -15.35
CA ASN A 162 -5.29 11.68 -15.81
C ASN A 162 -6.43 10.88 -15.15
N LEU A 163 -6.65 11.08 -13.85
CA LEU A 163 -7.77 10.46 -13.13
C LEU A 163 -9.10 10.91 -13.72
N MET A 164 -9.27 12.22 -13.93
CA MET A 164 -10.50 12.79 -14.48
C MET A 164 -10.76 12.34 -15.91
N ASP A 165 -9.72 12.30 -16.75
CA ASP A 165 -9.81 11.77 -18.11
C ASP A 165 -10.19 10.30 -18.12
N THR A 166 -9.59 9.49 -17.25
CA THR A 166 -9.89 8.06 -17.15
C THR A 166 -11.32 7.83 -16.65
N ALA A 167 -11.78 8.60 -15.67
CA ALA A 167 -13.15 8.54 -15.18
C ALA A 167 -14.16 8.96 -16.25
N GLU A 168 -13.85 9.99 -17.04
CA GLU A 168 -14.70 10.44 -18.15
C GLU A 168 -14.77 9.40 -19.28
N GLN A 169 -13.63 8.83 -19.67
CA GLN A 169 -13.58 7.75 -20.67
C GLN A 169 -14.39 6.51 -20.26
N ARG A 170 -14.48 6.23 -18.95
CA ARG A 170 -15.28 5.14 -18.38
C ARG A 170 -16.75 5.51 -18.12
N GLY A 171 -17.15 6.75 -18.38
CA GLY A 171 -18.50 7.24 -18.05
C GLY A 171 -18.78 7.33 -16.54
N GLN A 172 -17.74 7.39 -15.72
CA GLN A 172 -17.79 7.38 -14.25
C GLN A 172 -17.68 8.78 -13.62
N THR A 173 -17.82 9.85 -14.39
CA THR A 173 -17.67 11.24 -13.90
C THR A 173 -18.58 11.56 -12.70
N GLY A 174 -19.81 11.03 -12.68
CA GLY A 174 -20.72 11.19 -11.53
C GLY A 174 -20.29 10.40 -10.29
N ALA A 175 -19.70 9.22 -10.48
CA ALA A 175 -19.14 8.43 -9.38
C ALA A 175 -17.90 9.10 -8.78
N LEU A 176 -17.07 9.74 -9.61
CA LEU A 176 -15.90 10.52 -9.16
C LEU A 176 -16.34 11.69 -8.28
N ALA A 177 -17.33 12.48 -8.71
CA ALA A 177 -17.84 13.60 -7.92
C ALA A 177 -18.37 13.14 -6.55
N LEU A 178 -19.11 12.03 -6.53
CA LEU A 178 -19.67 11.47 -5.30
C LEU A 178 -18.58 10.86 -4.38
N ALA A 179 -17.54 10.27 -4.95
CA ALA A 179 -16.38 9.79 -4.20
C ALA A 179 -15.59 10.97 -3.58
N VAL A 180 -15.41 12.06 -4.33
CA VAL A 180 -14.78 13.30 -3.86
C VAL A 180 -15.55 13.88 -2.67
N GLU A 181 -16.88 14.04 -2.81
CA GLU A 181 -17.75 14.49 -1.73
C GLU A 181 -17.62 13.61 -0.48
N ARG A 182 -17.58 12.28 -0.65
CA ARG A 182 -17.47 11.33 0.47
C ARG A 182 -16.13 11.42 1.20
N ILE A 183 -15.03 11.71 0.51
CA ILE A 183 -13.72 11.91 1.14
C ILE A 183 -13.69 13.25 1.87
N LEU A 184 -14.22 14.31 1.26
CA LEU A 184 -14.25 15.66 1.86
C LEU A 184 -15.20 15.75 3.05
N THR A 185 -16.33 15.04 3.00
CA THR A 185 -17.37 15.03 4.03
C THR A 185 -17.65 13.59 4.45
N PRO A 186 -16.74 12.98 5.23
CA PRO A 186 -16.94 11.60 5.66
C PRO A 186 -18.19 11.50 6.53
N PRO A 187 -19.09 10.52 6.28
CA PRO A 187 -20.28 10.34 7.10
C PRO A 187 -19.87 10.04 8.54
N PRO A 188 -20.55 10.62 9.54
CA PRO A 188 -20.27 10.33 10.93
C PRO A 188 -20.51 8.83 11.21
N PRO A 189 -19.80 8.22 12.17
CA PRO A 189 -19.88 6.79 12.47
C PRO A 189 -21.31 6.27 12.68
N GLU A 190 -22.16 7.10 13.27
CA GLU A 190 -23.57 6.80 13.58
C GLU A 190 -24.45 6.67 12.32
N ASN A 191 -24.04 7.28 11.21
CA ASN A 191 -24.74 7.25 9.92
C ASN A 191 -24.11 6.28 8.92
N LEU A 192 -23.09 5.50 9.34
CA LEU A 192 -22.54 4.45 8.49
C LEU A 192 -23.56 3.33 8.30
N PRO A 193 -23.59 2.70 7.11
CA PRO A 193 -24.43 1.53 6.89
C PRO A 193 -24.07 0.45 7.91
N ARG A 194 -25.10 -0.22 8.43
CA ARG A 194 -24.92 -1.39 9.30
C ARG A 194 -24.13 -2.44 8.54
N LEU A 195 -23.34 -3.23 9.28
CA LEU A 195 -22.49 -4.28 8.70
C LEU A 195 -23.26 -5.24 7.78
N GLU A 196 -24.50 -5.57 8.15
CA GLU A 196 -25.44 -6.40 7.37
C GLU A 196 -25.74 -5.88 5.95
N LYS A 197 -25.50 -4.58 5.70
CA LYS A 197 -25.71 -3.93 4.40
C LYS A 197 -24.40 -3.68 3.65
N ILE A 198 -23.26 -4.06 4.24
CA ILE A 198 -21.94 -3.93 3.63
C ILE A 198 -21.59 -5.28 2.99
N ASP A 199 -21.50 -5.28 1.68
CA ASP A 199 -21.11 -6.41 0.85
C ASP A 199 -19.86 -6.08 0.03
N ALA A 200 -19.35 -7.04 -0.76
CA ALA A 200 -18.16 -6.80 -1.58
C ALA A 200 -18.43 -5.89 -2.78
N SER A 201 -19.70 -5.62 -3.10
CA SER A 201 -20.08 -4.62 -4.09
C SER A 201 -20.08 -3.19 -3.52
N SER A 202 -19.97 -3.06 -2.18
CA SER A 202 -19.96 -1.78 -1.50
C SER A 202 -18.69 -0.99 -1.81
N PRO A 203 -18.80 0.34 -2.01
CA PRO A 203 -17.66 1.21 -2.25
C PRO A 203 -16.57 1.03 -1.18
N PRO A 204 -15.31 0.82 -1.56
CA PRO A 204 -14.26 0.53 -0.59
C PRO A 204 -13.99 1.65 0.42
N THR A 205 -14.32 2.89 0.08
CA THR A 205 -14.32 4.01 1.01
C THR A 205 -15.27 3.80 2.18
N ILE A 206 -16.43 3.17 1.99
CA ILE A 206 -17.37 2.85 3.08
C ILE A 206 -16.75 1.80 4.02
N LEU A 207 -16.16 0.74 3.47
CA LEU A 207 -15.43 -0.26 4.26
C LEU A 207 -14.30 0.38 5.07
N ARG A 208 -13.55 1.30 4.47
CA ARG A 208 -12.50 2.05 5.15
C ARG A 208 -13.06 2.84 6.32
N HIS A 209 -14.12 3.62 6.12
CA HIS A 209 -14.73 4.40 7.20
C HIS A 209 -15.25 3.49 8.32
N TYR A 210 -15.87 2.37 7.96
CA TYR A 210 -16.36 1.38 8.92
C TYR A 210 -15.24 0.78 9.78
N LEU A 211 -14.14 0.33 9.16
CA LEU A 211 -12.96 -0.17 9.88
C LEU A 211 -12.32 0.90 10.76
N LEU A 212 -12.27 2.14 10.29
CA LEU A 212 -11.70 3.24 11.07
C LEU A 212 -12.55 3.62 12.27
N ALA A 213 -13.87 3.56 12.15
CA ALA A 213 -14.82 3.91 13.19
C ALA A 213 -14.99 2.81 14.24
N HIS A 214 -15.14 1.55 13.83
CA HIS A 214 -15.59 0.47 14.71
C HIS A 214 -14.48 -0.46 15.22
N HIS A 215 -13.29 -0.45 14.60
CA HIS A 215 -12.23 -1.39 14.94
C HIS A 215 -10.99 -0.68 15.46
N ARG A 216 -10.33 -1.24 16.47
CA ARG A 216 -9.02 -0.74 16.93
C ARG A 216 -7.91 -1.27 16.01
N LEU A 217 -6.74 -0.65 16.08
CA LEU A 217 -5.60 -1.06 15.25
C LEU A 217 -5.24 -2.54 15.46
N GLY A 218 -5.29 -3.02 16.70
CA GLY A 218 -5.02 -4.43 17.02
C GLY A 218 -6.04 -5.40 16.40
N ASP A 219 -7.32 -5.02 16.34
CA ASP A 219 -8.36 -5.86 15.72
C ASP A 219 -8.10 -6.00 14.21
N ILE A 220 -7.71 -4.90 13.57
CA ILE A 220 -7.40 -4.84 12.14
C ILE A 220 -6.14 -5.65 11.83
N GLN A 221 -5.11 -5.58 12.69
CA GLN A 221 -3.91 -6.42 12.58
C GLN A 221 -4.24 -7.91 12.75
N GLY A 222 -5.11 -8.25 13.71
CA GLY A 222 -5.62 -9.60 13.90
C GLY A 222 -6.36 -10.12 12.68
N MET A 223 -7.23 -9.31 12.07
CA MET A 223 -7.93 -9.63 10.83
C MET A 223 -6.96 -9.84 9.66
N ALA A 224 -5.97 -8.95 9.49
CA ALA A 224 -4.96 -9.10 8.45
C ALA A 224 -4.19 -10.42 8.59
N THR A 225 -3.82 -10.79 9.83
CA THR A 225 -3.15 -12.07 10.12
C THR A 225 -4.03 -13.26 9.75
N ARG A 226 -5.33 -13.23 10.08
CA ARG A 226 -6.30 -14.28 9.70
C ARG A 226 -6.47 -14.39 8.18
N LEU A 227 -6.39 -13.26 7.47
CA LEU A 227 -6.43 -13.19 6.01
C LEU A 227 -5.10 -13.58 5.35
N ASN A 228 -4.10 -14.02 6.13
CA ASN A 228 -2.75 -14.35 5.68
C ASN A 228 -2.07 -13.18 4.95
N VAL A 229 -2.37 -11.95 5.39
CA VAL A 229 -1.72 -10.72 4.94
C VAL A 229 -0.60 -10.40 5.92
N ASP A 230 0.60 -10.28 5.38
CA ASP A 230 1.75 -9.87 6.17
C ASP A 230 1.62 -8.38 6.53
N TRP A 231 1.28 -8.13 7.80
CA TRP A 231 1.04 -6.79 8.32
C TRP A 231 2.27 -5.89 8.22
N GLU A 232 3.48 -6.45 8.32
CA GLU A 232 4.73 -5.70 8.23
C GLU A 232 5.04 -5.27 6.79
N GLN A 233 4.41 -5.88 5.78
CA GLN A 233 4.51 -5.48 4.39
C GLN A 233 3.54 -4.37 3.99
N LEU A 234 2.57 -4.03 4.85
CA LEU A 234 1.67 -2.91 4.62
C LEU A 234 2.40 -1.60 4.95
N ASP A 235 2.78 -0.85 3.93
CA ASP A 235 3.37 0.48 4.11
C ASP A 235 2.37 1.38 4.86
N GLY A 236 2.84 2.21 5.80
CA GLY A 236 1.97 3.17 6.48
C GLY A 236 2.37 3.47 7.92
N TYR A 237 2.35 4.74 8.27
CA TYR A 237 2.72 5.22 9.62
C TYR A 237 1.52 5.45 10.54
N ASN A 238 0.30 5.46 10.00
CA ASN A 238 -0.92 5.75 10.75
C ASN A 238 -2.05 4.77 10.40
N LYS A 239 -3.05 4.67 11.28
CA LYS A 239 -4.20 3.76 11.13
C LYS A 239 -4.93 3.92 9.79
N LYS A 240 -5.08 5.16 9.30
CA LYS A 240 -5.77 5.44 8.04
C LYS A 240 -5.03 4.85 6.83
N SER A 241 -3.72 5.09 6.75
CA SER A 241 -2.86 4.56 5.68
C SER A 241 -2.77 3.04 5.72
N LEU A 242 -2.68 2.44 6.91
CA LEU A 242 -2.65 0.98 7.07
C LEU A 242 -3.96 0.31 6.63
N VAL A 243 -5.12 0.86 7.03
CA VAL A 243 -6.43 0.35 6.61
C VAL A 243 -6.59 0.47 5.10
N ARG A 244 -6.17 1.59 4.51
CA ARG A 244 -6.18 1.76 3.05
C ARG A 244 -5.37 0.68 2.36
N ASN A 245 -4.12 0.52 2.79
CA ASN A 245 -3.19 -0.38 2.12
C ASN A 245 -3.59 -1.84 2.32
N LEU A 246 -4.21 -2.18 3.46
CA LEU A 246 -4.87 -3.47 3.66
C LEU A 246 -6.01 -3.66 2.65
N LEU A 247 -6.93 -2.71 2.53
CA LEU A 247 -8.06 -2.81 1.60
C LEU A 247 -7.61 -2.88 0.14
N LEU A 248 -6.59 -2.10 -0.25
CA LEU A 248 -5.96 -2.19 -1.57
C LEU A 248 -5.36 -3.57 -1.81
N HIS A 249 -4.64 -4.11 -0.82
CA HIS A 249 -4.06 -5.45 -0.92
C HIS A 249 -5.13 -6.53 -1.10
N LEU A 250 -6.23 -6.43 -0.36
CA LEU A 250 -7.35 -7.36 -0.44
C LEU A 250 -8.10 -7.26 -1.77
N ALA A 251 -8.41 -6.04 -2.22
CA ALA A 251 -9.10 -5.82 -3.48
C ALA A 251 -8.31 -6.31 -4.69
N ARG A 252 -6.98 -6.07 -4.74
CA ARG A 252 -6.10 -6.59 -5.80
C ARG A 252 -6.11 -8.11 -5.90
N ARG A 253 -6.37 -8.80 -4.80
CA ARG A 253 -6.42 -10.27 -4.72
C ARG A 253 -7.85 -10.81 -4.73
N ASN A 254 -8.86 -9.95 -4.93
CA ASN A 254 -10.27 -10.29 -4.85
C ASN A 254 -10.64 -11.00 -3.52
N MET A 255 -10.07 -10.53 -2.40
CA MET A 255 -10.26 -11.11 -1.07
C MET A 255 -11.12 -10.22 -0.16
N THR A 256 -11.75 -9.17 -0.70
CA THR A 256 -12.64 -8.28 0.07
C THR A 256 -13.82 -9.04 0.69
N ASP A 257 -14.35 -10.05 -0.01
CA ASP A 257 -15.40 -10.94 0.51
C ASP A 257 -14.98 -11.61 1.83
N ARG A 258 -13.75 -12.14 1.89
CA ARG A 258 -13.24 -12.82 3.09
C ARG A 258 -13.08 -11.88 4.28
N LEU A 259 -12.75 -10.62 4.02
CA LEU A 259 -12.72 -9.61 5.09
C LEU A 259 -14.14 -9.35 5.60
N ILE A 260 -15.12 -9.26 4.71
CA ILE A 260 -16.52 -9.04 5.08
C ILE A 260 -17.06 -10.24 5.87
N ASP A 261 -16.73 -11.47 5.47
CA ASP A 261 -17.07 -12.68 6.21
C ASP A 261 -16.50 -12.63 7.64
N LEU A 262 -15.22 -12.25 7.80
CA LEU A 262 -14.59 -12.11 9.12
C LEU A 262 -15.24 -11.00 9.97
N LEU A 263 -15.66 -9.91 9.34
CA LEU A 263 -16.37 -8.84 10.04
C LEU A 263 -17.71 -9.34 10.57
N HIS A 264 -18.46 -10.13 9.77
CA HIS A 264 -19.73 -10.73 10.18
C HIS A 264 -19.54 -11.85 11.23
N GLU A 265 -18.43 -12.59 11.19
CA GLU A 265 -18.10 -13.60 12.19
C GLU A 265 -17.74 -12.97 13.55
N GLY A 266 -17.04 -11.82 13.54
CA GLY A 266 -16.69 -11.06 14.75
C GLY A 266 -17.90 -10.49 15.49
N THR A 267 -18.97 -10.11 14.79
CA THR A 267 -20.21 -9.64 15.42
C THR A 267 -21.04 -10.78 16.00
N ALA A 268 -21.08 -11.95 15.36
CA ALA A 268 -21.83 -13.11 15.84
C ALA A 268 -21.34 -13.64 17.20
N VAL A 269 -20.04 -13.53 17.49
CA VAL A 269 -19.47 -13.94 18.79
C VAL A 269 -19.78 -12.94 19.90
N SER A 270 -19.98 -11.66 19.56
CA SER A 270 -20.25 -10.58 20.51
C SER A 270 -21.66 -10.62 21.12
N ASP A 271 -22.60 -11.29 20.45
CA ASP A 271 -24.00 -11.46 20.91
C ASP A 271 -24.21 -12.66 21.85
N THR A 272 -23.16 -13.39 22.22
CA THR A 272 -23.25 -14.61 23.06
C THR A 272 -22.68 -14.47 24.48
N SER A 273 -22.61 -13.26 25.02
CA SER A 273 -22.35 -13.09 26.47
C SER A 273 -23.64 -13.40 27.27
N PRO A 274 -23.65 -14.45 28.11
CA PRO A 274 -24.76 -14.70 29.02
C PRO A 274 -24.68 -13.70 30.17
N THR A 275 -25.82 -13.07 30.45
CA THR A 275 -26.15 -12.43 31.74
C THR A 275 -26.03 -13.42 32.90
#